data_AF-B6T5Q4-F1
#
_entry.id   AF-B6T5Q4-F1
#
_cell.length_a   1.000
_cell.length_b   1.000
_cell.length_c   1.000
_cell.angle_alpha   90.00
_cell.angle_beta   90.00
_cell.angle_gamma   90.00
#
_symmetry.space_group_name_H-M   'P 1'
#
loop_
_entity.id
_entity.type
_entity.pdbx_description
1 polymer ?
#
loop_
_entity_poly.entity_id
_entity_poly.type
_entity_poly.pdbx_seq_one_letter_code
_entity_poly.pdbx_strand_id
1 'polypeptide(L)'
;MEYPHQQAGPSSTTITLICPYATRRRKRAAGDDLSSAVDMDVDADAQRATDKLKAVSEALGHEIRVFSSENFASQTSKLPSADHEEDDDFYELQPADYYNLISNRMGEHFKMLKTRKMREAELAAQRAKRTKVGL
;
A
#
# COMPACT_ATOMS: atom_id res chain seq x y z
N MET A 1 -32.48 45.25 2.78
CA MET A 1 -33.52 44.38 2.20
C MET A 1 -32.87 43.05 1.91
N GLU A 2 -33.26 42.11 2.74
CA GLU A 2 -32.80 40.74 2.97
C GLU A 2 -32.95 39.81 1.76
N TYR A 3 -31.96 38.94 1.50
CA TYR A 3 -32.06 37.65 0.77
C TYR A 3 -30.76 36.82 0.99
N PRO A 4 -30.81 35.48 0.96
CA PRO A 4 -30.66 34.68 2.17
C PRO A 4 -29.31 33.95 2.27
N HIS A 5 -28.93 33.67 3.51
CA HIS A 5 -27.81 32.82 3.87
C HIS A 5 -28.12 31.36 3.48
N GLN A 6 -27.50 30.87 2.41
CA GLN A 6 -27.55 29.46 2.01
C GLN A 6 -26.64 28.67 2.97
N GLN A 7 -27.20 28.25 4.10
CA GLN A 7 -26.55 27.34 5.02
C GLN A 7 -26.66 25.93 4.45
N ALA A 8 -25.65 25.50 3.68
CA ALA A 8 -25.53 24.09 3.31
C ALA A 8 -25.02 23.31 4.52
N GLY A 9 -25.94 22.67 5.25
CA GLY A 9 -25.61 21.79 6.37
C GLY A 9 -24.72 20.62 5.95
N PRO A 10 -23.95 20.03 6.88
CA PRO A 10 -23.22 18.81 6.59
C PRO A 10 -24.25 17.71 6.28
N SER A 11 -24.20 17.19 5.06
CA SER A 11 -24.86 15.94 4.68
C SER A 11 -24.25 14.81 5.51
N SER A 12 -24.81 14.59 6.70
CA SER A 12 -24.49 13.44 7.54
C SER A 12 -25.21 12.25 6.91
N THR A 13 -24.54 11.61 5.96
CA THR A 13 -25.02 10.34 5.39
C THR A 13 -24.76 9.25 6.43
N THR A 14 -25.69 9.13 7.37
CA THR A 14 -25.78 8.01 8.31
C THR A 14 -26.07 6.75 7.51
N ILE A 15 -25.04 5.95 7.25
CA ILE A 15 -25.21 4.63 6.64
C ILE A 15 -25.60 3.64 7.75
N THR A 16 -26.91 3.53 8.00
CA THR A 16 -27.44 2.47 8.87
C THR A 16 -27.38 1.16 8.08
N LEU A 17 -26.31 0.39 8.28
CA LEU A 17 -26.25 -0.99 7.77
C LEU A 17 -27.22 -1.86 8.57
N ILE A 18 -28.46 -1.94 8.11
CA ILE A 18 -29.45 -2.91 8.58
C ILE A 18 -29.08 -4.26 7.97
N CYS A 19 -28.30 -5.06 8.71
CA CYS A 19 -28.12 -6.48 8.41
C CYS A 19 -29.15 -7.29 9.23
N PRO A 20 -30.13 -7.97 8.61
CA PRO A 20 -31.04 -8.85 9.33
C PRO A 20 -30.29 -10.15 9.64
N TYR A 21 -29.55 -10.19 10.73
CA TYR A 21 -29.04 -11.45 11.26
C TYR A 21 -30.21 -12.24 11.87
N ALA A 22 -30.73 -13.18 11.09
CA ALA A 22 -31.69 -14.18 11.55
C ALA A 22 -31.07 -14.98 12.71
N THR A 23 -31.48 -14.69 13.94
CA THR A 23 -31.09 -15.44 15.13
C THR A 23 -31.88 -16.75 15.20
N ARG A 24 -31.34 -17.81 14.60
CA ARG A 24 -31.82 -19.18 14.87
C ARG A 24 -31.33 -19.59 16.26
N ARG A 25 -32.16 -19.38 17.30
CA ARG A 25 -31.93 -19.90 18.66
C ARG A 25 -31.68 -21.41 18.60
N ARG A 26 -30.43 -21.86 18.71
CA ARG A 26 -30.12 -23.24 19.08
C ARG A 26 -30.08 -23.33 20.60
N LYS A 27 -30.91 -24.25 21.10
CA LYS A 27 -31.03 -24.66 22.49
C LYS A 27 -29.66 -25.13 22.99
N ARG A 28 -29.14 -24.52 24.07
CA ARG A 28 -27.91 -24.96 24.74
C ARG A 28 -28.13 -26.37 25.29
N ALA A 29 -27.39 -27.34 24.79
CA ALA A 29 -27.09 -28.55 25.54
C ALA A 29 -25.74 -28.28 26.23
N ALA A 30 -25.78 -28.30 27.57
CA ALA A 30 -24.59 -28.38 28.40
C ALA A 30 -23.96 -29.76 28.23
N GLY A 31 -22.64 -29.83 28.40
CA GLY A 31 -21.82 -31.03 28.26
C GLY A 31 -20.55 -30.60 27.54
N ASP A 32 -19.54 -30.17 28.28
CA ASP A 32 -18.61 -30.99 29.07
C ASP A 32 -17.27 -30.96 28.34
N ASP A 33 -16.24 -30.96 29.17
CA ASP A 33 -14.91 -31.41 28.86
C ASP A 33 -13.91 -30.49 28.15
N LEU A 34 -13.06 -29.97 29.04
CA LEU A 34 -11.61 -30.05 28.96
C LEU A 34 -10.90 -29.04 28.05
N SER A 35 -10.17 -28.17 28.75
CA SER A 35 -8.92 -27.54 28.35
C SER A 35 -8.10 -28.42 27.40
N SER A 36 -8.29 -28.27 26.09
CA SER A 36 -7.30 -28.67 25.10
C SER A 36 -6.32 -27.50 24.99
N ALA A 37 -5.30 -27.54 25.86
CA ALA A 37 -4.02 -26.95 25.51
C ALA A 37 -3.56 -27.70 24.26
N VAL A 38 -3.89 -27.16 23.09
CA VAL A 38 -3.30 -27.62 21.84
C VAL A 38 -1.85 -27.17 21.88
N ASP A 39 -0.97 -28.09 22.25
CA ASP A 39 0.45 -27.98 21.97
C ASP A 39 0.58 -27.79 20.46
N MET A 40 0.79 -26.54 20.03
CA MET A 40 0.95 -26.19 18.63
C MET A 40 2.30 -26.76 18.17
N ASP A 41 2.25 -27.82 17.36
CA ASP A 41 3.42 -28.37 16.69
C ASP A 41 3.87 -27.36 15.62
N VAL A 42 4.72 -26.43 16.06
CA VAL A 42 5.25 -25.31 15.26
C VAL A 42 5.91 -25.83 13.97
N ASP A 43 6.50 -27.03 14.00
CA ASP A 43 7.18 -27.63 12.85
C ASP A 43 6.18 -28.11 11.78
N ALA A 44 5.07 -28.71 12.20
CA ALA A 44 4.00 -29.12 11.29
C ALA A 44 3.33 -27.91 10.60
N ASP A 45 3.13 -26.83 11.34
CA ASP A 45 2.57 -25.59 10.79
C ASP A 45 3.55 -24.86 9.87
N ALA A 46 4.85 -24.88 10.18
CA ALA A 46 5.89 -24.34 9.32
C ALA A 46 5.93 -25.07 7.97
N GLN A 47 5.90 -26.42 7.98
CA GLN A 47 5.88 -27.22 6.76
C GLN A 47 4.61 -26.96 5.93
N ARG A 48 3.46 -26.84 6.58
CA ARG A 48 2.21 -26.50 5.89
C ARG A 48 2.26 -25.11 5.24
N ALA A 49 2.97 -24.16 5.84
CA ALA A 49 3.14 -22.83 5.28
C ALA A 49 4.05 -22.84 4.04
N THR A 50 5.16 -23.58 4.07
CA THR A 50 6.06 -23.71 2.92
C THR A 50 5.39 -24.41 1.74
N ASP A 51 4.61 -25.46 1.99
CA ASP A 51 3.84 -26.17 0.95
C ASP A 51 2.82 -25.25 0.25
N LYS A 52 2.15 -24.37 1.03
CA LYS A 52 1.23 -23.37 0.46
C LYS A 52 1.96 -22.36 -0.41
N LEU A 53 3.11 -21.86 0.04
CA LEU A 53 3.92 -20.91 -0.76
C LEU A 53 4.37 -21.55 -2.07
N LYS A 54 4.75 -22.83 -2.04
CA LYS A 54 5.11 -23.60 -3.23
C LYS A 54 3.92 -23.77 -4.18
N ALA A 55 2.74 -24.13 -3.67
CA ALA A 55 1.54 -24.25 -4.50
C ALA A 55 1.18 -22.92 -5.18
N VAL A 56 1.34 -21.79 -4.47
CA VAL A 56 1.09 -20.45 -5.03
C VAL A 56 2.16 -20.06 -6.05
N SER A 57 3.44 -20.40 -5.82
CA SER A 57 4.51 -20.10 -6.78
C SER A 57 4.33 -20.86 -8.09
N GLU A 58 3.89 -22.12 -8.02
CA GLU A 58 3.53 -22.93 -9.19
C GLU A 58 2.31 -22.37 -9.93
N ALA A 59 1.27 -21.96 -9.19
CA ALA A 59 0.07 -21.38 -9.79
C ALA A 59 0.32 -20.02 -10.47
N LEU A 60 1.23 -19.20 -9.92
CA LEU A 60 1.58 -17.89 -10.47
C LEU A 60 2.72 -17.95 -11.50
N GLY A 61 3.45 -19.07 -11.60
CA GLY A 61 4.66 -19.17 -12.43
C GLY A 61 5.80 -18.24 -11.97
N HIS A 62 5.82 -17.87 -10.69
CA HIS A 62 6.76 -16.90 -10.12
C HIS A 62 7.29 -17.36 -8.76
N GLU A 63 8.59 -17.18 -8.52
CA GLU A 63 9.21 -17.45 -7.21
C GLU A 63 8.63 -16.51 -6.14
N ILE A 64 8.22 -17.07 -5.00
CA ILE A 64 7.75 -16.29 -3.84
C ILE A 64 8.86 -16.27 -2.80
N ARG A 65 9.33 -15.06 -2.46
CA ARG A 65 10.31 -14.84 -1.38
C ARG A 65 9.64 -14.19 -0.19
N VAL A 66 9.84 -14.77 0.98
CA VAL A 66 9.34 -14.22 2.25
C VAL A 66 10.45 -13.37 2.88
N PHE A 67 10.13 -12.11 3.16
CA PHE A 67 11.02 -11.23 3.91
C PHE A 67 10.32 -10.80 5.19
N SER A 68 10.94 -11.11 6.34
CA SER A 68 10.48 -10.68 7.65
C SER A 68 11.32 -9.50 8.14
N SER A 69 10.75 -8.70 9.06
CA SER A 69 11.48 -7.61 9.71
C SER A 69 12.71 -8.09 10.46
N GLU A 70 12.64 -9.27 11.11
CA GLU A 70 13.78 -9.89 11.81
C GLU A 70 14.92 -10.25 10.84
N ASN A 71 14.58 -10.81 9.68
CA ASN A 71 15.56 -11.12 8.64
C ASN A 71 16.20 -9.83 8.09
N PHE A 72 15.42 -8.76 7.91
CA PHE A 72 15.94 -7.46 7.47
C PHE A 72 16.80 -6.76 8.53
N ALA A 73 16.42 -6.82 9.80
CA ALA A 73 17.19 -6.23 10.90
C ALA A 73 18.57 -6.88 11.06
N SER A 74 18.68 -8.17 10.73
CA SER A 74 19.93 -8.93 10.75
C SER A 74 20.83 -8.66 9.54
N GLN A 75 20.32 -8.01 8.49
CA GLN A 75 21.09 -7.71 7.28
C GLN A 75 21.91 -6.44 7.44
N THR A 76 23.19 -6.49 7.09
CA THR A 76 24.03 -5.29 7.06
C THR A 76 23.65 -4.43 5.87
N SER A 77 23.08 -3.26 6.15
CA SER A 77 22.74 -2.27 5.13
C SER A 77 24.01 -1.55 4.67
N LYS A 78 24.09 -1.26 3.35
CA LYS A 78 25.10 -0.35 2.78
C LYS A 78 24.61 1.10 2.75
N LEU A 79 23.40 1.36 3.22
CA LEU A 79 22.84 2.70 3.30
C LEU A 79 23.44 3.43 4.50
N PRO A 80 23.58 4.76 4.43
CA PRO A 80 23.97 5.56 5.59
C PRO A 80 23.00 5.32 6.76
N SER A 81 23.50 5.54 7.98
CA SER A 81 22.67 5.45 9.18
C SER A 81 21.50 6.43 9.07
N ALA A 82 20.32 6.01 9.54
CA ALA A 82 19.16 6.89 9.62
C ALA A 82 19.33 8.01 10.65
N ASP A 83 20.31 7.90 11.55
CA ASP A 83 20.64 8.91 12.56
C ASP A 83 21.54 10.04 12.02
N HIS A 84 21.86 10.02 10.72
CA HIS A 84 22.63 11.08 10.09
C HIS A 84 21.75 12.32 9.89
N GLU A 85 21.99 13.36 10.67
CA GLU A 85 21.44 14.69 10.41
C GLU A 85 22.28 15.36 9.32
N GLU A 86 21.62 15.81 8.25
CA GLU A 86 22.27 16.59 7.20
C GLU A 86 22.57 18.01 7.68
N ASP A 87 23.67 18.60 7.20
CA ASP A 87 24.05 19.98 7.51
C ASP A 87 22.98 20.98 7.03
N ASP A 88 22.86 22.13 7.70
CA ASP A 88 21.88 23.17 7.35
C ASP A 88 21.98 23.62 5.88
N ASP A 89 23.21 23.72 5.34
CA ASP A 89 23.49 24.11 3.95
C ASP A 89 22.84 23.18 2.91
N PHE A 90 22.59 21.90 3.26
CA PHE A 90 21.90 20.95 2.39
C PHE A 90 20.47 21.39 2.06
N TYR A 91 19.83 22.08 3.00
CA TYR A 91 18.46 22.58 2.85
C TYR A 91 18.40 23.96 2.19
N GLU A 92 19.55 24.60 1.96
CA GLU A 92 19.63 25.90 1.29
C GLU A 92 19.64 25.74 -0.24
N LEU A 93 18.71 26.43 -0.90
CA LEU A 93 18.66 26.45 -2.37
C LEU A 93 19.90 27.11 -2.94
N GLN A 94 20.56 26.40 -3.86
CA GLN A 94 21.69 26.95 -4.56
C GLN A 94 21.22 27.86 -5.70
N PRO A 95 22.04 28.84 -6.13
CA PRO A 95 21.70 29.67 -7.29
C PRO A 95 21.37 28.86 -8.56
N ALA A 96 21.95 27.67 -8.71
CA ALA A 96 21.63 26.75 -9.79
C ALA A 96 20.18 26.22 -9.76
N ASP A 97 19.60 26.08 -8.56
CA ASP A 97 18.24 25.54 -8.38
C ASP A 97 17.15 26.54 -8.77
N TYR A 98 17.49 27.83 -8.80
CA TYR A 98 16.58 28.90 -9.16
C TYR A 98 15.89 28.63 -10.50
N TYR A 99 16.65 28.23 -11.52
CA TYR A 99 16.10 27.97 -12.85
C TYR A 99 15.15 26.77 -12.85
N ASN A 100 15.43 25.72 -12.08
CA ASN A 100 14.57 24.54 -11.97
C ASN A 100 13.23 24.90 -11.32
N LEU A 101 13.28 25.70 -10.25
CA LEU A 101 12.09 26.14 -9.53
C LEU A 101 11.18 27.01 -10.42
N ILE A 102 11.75 27.99 -11.12
CA ILE A 102 10.99 28.88 -11.99
C ILE A 102 10.45 28.14 -13.21
N SER A 103 11.21 27.21 -13.79
CA SER A 103 10.78 26.43 -14.96
C SER A 103 9.55 25.56 -14.65
N ASN A 104 9.52 24.91 -13.48
CA ASN A 104 8.38 24.10 -13.04
C ASN A 104 7.11 24.95 -12.90
N ARG A 105 7.23 26.12 -12.26
CA ARG A 105 6.13 27.08 -12.16
C ARG A 105 5.59 27.50 -13.53
N MET A 106 6.47 27.79 -14.49
CA MET A 106 6.05 28.14 -15.85
C MET A 106 5.38 26.98 -16.57
N GLY A 107 5.85 25.75 -16.34
CA GLY A 107 5.24 24.52 -16.87
C GLY A 107 3.83 24.26 -16.33
N GLU A 108 3.57 24.57 -15.05
CA GLU A 108 2.24 24.45 -14.44
C GLU A 108 1.26 25.53 -14.92
N HIS A 109 1.75 26.75 -15.13
CA HIS A 109 0.94 27.83 -15.69
C HIS A 109 0.66 27.65 -17.19
N PHE A 110 1.51 26.93 -17.91
CA PHE A 110 1.26 26.59 -19.31
C PHE A 110 0.20 25.48 -19.39
N LYS A 111 -1.05 25.86 -19.69
CA LYS A 111 -2.14 24.91 -19.94
C LYS A 111 -1.87 24.13 -21.23
N MET A 112 -1.09 23.06 -21.13
CA MET A 112 -0.83 22.17 -22.25
C MET A 112 -2.05 21.26 -22.49
N LEU A 113 -2.57 21.26 -23.72
CA LEU A 113 -3.64 20.35 -24.12
C LEU A 113 -3.12 18.92 -24.18
N LYS A 114 -3.50 18.08 -23.22
CA LYS A 114 -3.16 16.64 -23.23
C LYS A 114 -3.97 15.92 -24.33
N THR A 115 -3.30 15.58 -25.42
CA THR A 115 -3.92 14.83 -26.52
C THR A 115 -4.03 13.33 -26.21
N ARG A 116 -4.93 12.63 -26.91
CA ARG A 116 -5.02 11.17 -26.85
C ARG A 116 -3.68 10.49 -27.18
N LYS A 117 -2.97 10.98 -28.21
CA LYS A 117 -1.66 10.47 -28.62
C LYS A 117 -0.63 10.57 -27.50
N MET A 118 -0.58 11.69 -26.79
CA MET A 118 0.33 11.86 -25.66
C MET A 118 0.03 10.86 -24.54
N ARG A 119 -1.25 10.65 -24.19
CA ARG A 119 -1.64 9.69 -23.15
C ARG A 119 -1.28 8.25 -23.51
N GLU A 120 -1.54 7.85 -24.75
CA GLU A 120 -1.22 6.50 -25.22
C GLU A 120 0.30 6.27 -25.27
N ALA A 121 1.07 7.26 -25.72
CA ALA A 121 2.53 7.18 -25.78
C ALA A 121 3.16 7.11 -24.37
N GLU A 122 2.69 7.93 -23.42
CA GLU A 122 3.16 7.90 -22.04
C GLU A 122 2.89 6.54 -21.38
N LEU A 123 1.68 6.01 -21.57
CA LEU A 123 1.29 4.70 -21.04
C LEU A 123 2.09 3.56 -21.69
N ALA A 124 2.36 3.63 -22.99
CA ALA A 124 3.24 2.68 -23.67
C ALA A 124 4.67 2.74 -23.12
N ALA A 125 5.22 3.94 -22.90
CA ALA A 125 6.55 4.13 -22.31
C ALA A 125 6.62 3.62 -20.87
N GLN A 126 5.59 3.86 -20.05
CA GLN A 126 5.51 3.31 -18.69
C GLN A 126 5.47 1.78 -18.69
N ARG A 127 4.68 1.18 -19.58
CA ARG A 127 4.64 -0.29 -19.74
C ARG A 127 6.02 -0.82 -20.15
N ALA A 128 6.65 -0.23 -21.17
CA ALA A 128 7.98 -0.63 -21.61
C ALA A 128 9.04 -0.53 -20.49
N LYS A 129 9.02 0.53 -19.67
CA LYS A 129 9.94 0.68 -18.51
C LYS A 129 9.73 -0.39 -17.43
N ARG A 130 8.48 -0.83 -17.23
CA ARG A 130 8.13 -1.81 -16.18
C ARG A 130 8.27 -3.26 -16.64
N THR A 131 8.27 -3.52 -17.95
CA THR A 131 8.48 -4.86 -18.46
C THR A 131 9.95 -5.25 -18.32
N LYS A 132 10.27 -5.99 -17.27
CA LYS A 132 11.48 -6.83 -17.23
C LYS A 132 11.24 -8.01 -18.19
N VAL A 133 11.59 -7.85 -19.46
CA VAL A 133 11.66 -8.99 -20.38
C VAL A 133 12.78 -9.88 -19.88
N GLY A 134 12.43 -11.10 -19.45
CA GLY A 134 13.39 -12.13 -19.08
C GLY A 134 14.26 -12.47 -20.28
N LEU A 135 15.55 -12.25 -20.14
CA LEU A 135 16.59 -12.85 -20.97
C LEU A 135 17.04 -14.14 -20.27
#